data_AF-A0AAV6HVZ3-F1
#
_entry.id   AF-A0AAV6HVZ3-F1
#
_cell.length_a   1.000
_cell.length_b   1.000
_cell.length_c   1.000
_cell.angle_alpha   90.00
_cell.angle_beta   90.00
_cell.angle_gamma   90.00
#
_symmetry.space_group_name_H-M   'P 1'
#
loop_
_entity.id
_entity.type
_entity.pdbx_description
1 polymer ?
#
loop_
_entity_poly.entity_id
_entity_poly.type
_entity_poly.pdbx_seq_one_letter_code
_entity_poly.pdbx_strand_id
1 'polypeptide(L)'
;MIVDRCIIDYRPQCPINSTGRVRVYVYDTRLDGPDQEQAQYVFPVNCPIELYYYGTSYASLQDDVRPWIAKYKLEESNIRKDVRYCKIKAYVKLCTSKNH
;
A
#
# COMPACT_ATOMS: atom_id res chain seq x y z
N MET A 1 7.22 -1.52 -22.90
CA MET A 1 7.06 -2.22 -21.60
C MET A 1 6.11 -1.40 -20.72
N ILE A 2 5.10 -2.03 -20.13
CA ILE A 2 4.19 -1.35 -19.18
C ILE A 2 4.61 -1.80 -17.79
N VAL A 3 5.05 -0.85 -16.96
CA VAL A 3 5.37 -1.08 -15.55
C VAL A 3 4.19 -0.58 -14.74
N ASP A 4 3.69 -1.39 -13.83
CA ASP A 4 2.69 -1.00 -12.86
C ASP A 4 3.35 -0.43 -11.60
N ARG A 5 2.82 0.68 -11.12
CA ARG A 5 3.23 1.28 -9.85
C ARG A 5 2.05 1.31 -8.90
N CYS A 6 2.19 0.62 -7.77
CA CYS A 6 1.26 0.74 -6.66
C CYS A 6 1.63 1.96 -5.82
N ILE A 7 0.65 2.83 -5.58
CA ILE A 7 0.80 4.04 -4.79
C ILE A 7 -0.14 3.95 -3.61
N ILE A 8 0.38 4.15 -2.40
CA ILE A 8 -0.40 4.12 -1.16
C ILE A 8 -0.26 5.47 -0.47
N ASP A 9 -1.35 6.23 -0.45
CA ASP A 9 -1.46 7.52 0.24
C ASP A 9 -2.05 7.30 1.64
N TYR A 10 -1.25 7.56 2.67
CA TYR A 10 -1.65 7.47 4.06
C TYR A 10 -1.79 8.88 4.66
N ARG A 11 -2.99 9.17 5.16
CA ARG A 11 -3.31 10.42 5.84
C ARG A 11 -3.76 10.14 7.29
N PRO A 12 -2.99 10.56 8.30
CA PRO A 12 -3.39 10.42 9.69
C PRO A 12 -4.64 11.26 9.98
N GLN A 13 -5.52 10.72 10.82
CA GLN A 13 -6.72 11.39 11.35
C GLN A 13 -6.80 11.29 12.87
N CYS A 14 -5.66 11.03 13.52
CA CYS A 14 -5.53 10.88 14.95
C CYS A 14 -4.96 12.15 15.61
N PRO A 15 -5.19 12.35 16.93
CA PRO A 15 -4.54 13.41 17.70
C PRO A 15 -3.00 13.34 17.67
N ILE A 16 -2.34 14.47 17.87
CA ILE A 16 -0.87 14.60 17.81
C ILE A 16 -0.11 13.72 18.82
N ASN A 17 -0.72 13.43 19.97
CA ASN A 17 -0.16 12.58 21.01
C ASN A 17 -0.42 11.07 20.77
N SER A 18 -0.98 10.71 19.62
CA SER A 18 -1.19 9.31 19.26
C SER A 18 0.15 8.66 18.92
N THR A 19 0.40 7.50 19.52
CA THR A 19 1.58 6.67 19.28
C THR A 19 1.16 5.36 18.63
N GLY A 20 2.10 4.69 17.98
CA GLY A 20 1.86 3.42 17.32
C GLY A 20 2.52 3.35 15.95
N ARG A 21 2.57 2.13 15.42
CA ARG A 21 3.24 1.81 14.16
C ARG A 21 2.21 1.28 13.19
N VAL A 22 2.10 1.93 12.03
CA VAL A 22 1.30 1.42 10.92
C VAL A 22 2.21 0.55 10.07
N ARG A 23 1.79 -0.71 9.89
CA ARG A 23 2.42 -1.65 8.98
C ARG A 23 1.52 -1.86 7.79
N VAL A 24 2.06 -1.63 6.60
CA VAL A 24 1.37 -1.83 5.32
C VAL A 24 2.04 -2.94 4.56
N TYR A 25 1.24 -3.85 4.03
CA TYR A 25 1.63 -4.98 3.21
C TYR A 25 1.11 -4.78 1.79
N VAL A 26 1.96 -5.04 0.81
CA VAL A 26 1.60 -5.03 -0.61
C VAL A 26 1.59 -6.47 -1.09
N TYR A 27 0.45 -6.90 -1.62
CA TYR A 27 0.26 -8.22 -2.20
C TYR A 27 0.05 -8.14 -3.71
N ASP A 28 0.67 -9.05 -4.47
CA ASP A 28 0.34 -9.32 -5.88
C ASP A 28 -0.54 -10.57 -5.96
N THR A 29 -1.78 -10.42 -6.39
CA THR A 29 -2.76 -11.51 -6.49
C THR A 29 -2.55 -12.43 -7.68
N ARG A 30 -1.60 -12.09 -8.57
CA ARG A 30 -1.21 -12.93 -9.70
C ARG A 30 -0.22 -14.03 -9.28
N LEU A 31 0.41 -13.86 -8.13
CA LEU A 31 1.34 -14.82 -7.53
C LEU A 31 0.59 -15.73 -6.55
N ASP A 32 1.20 -16.84 -6.17
CA ASP A 32 0.60 -17.82 -5.27
C ASP A 32 1.40 -18.00 -3.98
N GLY A 33 0.69 -18.29 -2.89
CA GLY A 33 1.29 -18.63 -1.60
C GLY A 33 2.19 -17.52 -1.03
N PRO A 34 3.43 -17.84 -0.60
CA PRO A 34 4.30 -16.88 0.07
C PRO A 34 4.79 -15.76 -0.85
N ASP A 35 4.83 -16.01 -2.16
CA ASP A 35 5.27 -15.03 -3.15
C ASP A 35 4.24 -13.93 -3.38
N GLN A 36 3.02 -14.05 -2.84
CA GLN A 36 2.05 -12.96 -2.91
C GLN A 36 2.52 -11.72 -2.18
N GLU A 37 3.23 -11.84 -1.05
CA GLU A 37 3.70 -10.68 -0.29
C GLU A 37 4.94 -10.08 -0.96
N GLN A 38 4.77 -8.92 -1.57
CA GLN A 38 5.79 -8.29 -2.40
C GLN A 38 6.57 -7.20 -1.67
N ALA A 39 5.94 -6.52 -0.72
CA ALA A 39 6.60 -5.50 0.10
C ALA A 39 5.90 -5.27 1.43
N GLN A 40 6.69 -4.77 2.37
CA GLN A 40 6.21 -4.37 3.69
C GLN A 40 6.80 -3.03 4.10
N TYR A 41 5.96 -2.10 4.53
CA TYR A 41 6.34 -0.79 5.03
C TYR A 41 5.94 -0.65 6.48
N VAL A 42 6.77 0.02 7.29
CA VAL A 42 6.48 0.35 8.69
C VAL A 42 6.78 1.82 8.91
N PHE A 43 5.82 2.56 9.46
CA PHE A 43 5.98 3.99 9.76
C PHE A 43 5.12 4.40 10.97
N PRO A 44 5.43 5.52 11.63
CA PRO A 44 4.63 6.04 12.75
C PRO A 44 3.21 6.42 12.33
N VAL A 45 2.21 6.16 13.19
CA VAL A 45 0.79 6.40 12.89
C VAL A 45 0.44 7.86 12.58
N ASN A 46 1.20 8.80 13.14
CA ASN A 46 1.02 10.24 12.97
C ASN A 46 1.76 10.81 11.75
N CYS A 47 2.48 9.98 10.99
CA CYS A 47 3.26 10.41 9.85
C CYS A 47 2.43 10.36 8.55
N PRO A 48 2.05 11.51 7.94
CA PRO A 48 1.51 11.50 6.59
C PRO A 48 2.58 11.07 5.60
N ILE A 49 2.29 10.06 4.78
CA ILE A 49 3.28 9.50 3.86
C ILE A 49 2.61 8.94 2.61
N GLU A 50 3.30 9.09 1.48
CA GLU A 50 2.97 8.40 0.24
C GLU A 50 4.04 7.34 -0.04
N LEU A 51 3.61 6.10 -0.20
CA LEU A 51 4.48 4.96 -0.44
C LEU A 51 4.35 4.52 -1.89
N TYR A 52 5.49 4.13 -2.46
CA TYR A 52 5.60 3.71 -3.84
C TYR A 52 6.21 2.31 -3.89
N TYR A 53 5.48 1.41 -4.54
CA TYR A 53 5.98 0.09 -4.88
C TYR A 53 5.95 -0.07 -6.40
N TYR A 54 7.06 -0.50 -6.97
CA TYR A 54 7.21 -0.74 -8.40
C TYR A 54 7.26 -2.25 -8.61
N GLY A 55 6.22 -2.78 -9.25
CA GLY A 55 6.17 -4.19 -9.61
C GLY A 55 7.10 -4.50 -10.77
N THR A 56 7.60 -5.73 -10.83
CA THR A 56 8.26 -6.29 -12.02
C THR A 56 7.29 -7.11 -12.88
N SER A 57 6.07 -7.32 -12.41
CA SER A 57 5.05 -8.16 -13.01
C SER A 57 4.27 -7.43 -14.10
N TYR A 58 4.30 -7.96 -15.33
CA TYR A 58 3.60 -7.40 -16.48
C TYR A 58 2.09 -7.39 -16.22
N ALA A 59 1.49 -6.21 -16.15
CA ALA A 59 0.03 -6.05 -16.11
C ALA A 59 -0.50 -5.80 -17.52
N SER A 60 -1.53 -6.56 -17.93
CA SER A 60 -2.27 -6.26 -19.16
C SER A 60 -3.40 -5.27 -18.85
N LEU A 61 -3.68 -4.36 -19.80
CA LEU A 61 -4.86 -3.47 -19.73
C LEU A 61 -6.19 -4.24 -19.81
N GLN A 62 -6.15 -5.52 -20.21
CA GLN A 62 -7.30 -6.42 -20.30
C GLN A 62 -7.56 -7.22 -19.02
N ASP A 63 -6.69 -7.14 -18.01
CA ASP A 63 -6.91 -7.83 -16.75
C ASP A 63 -7.95 -7.06 -15.92
N ASP A 64 -9.19 -7.55 -15.90
CA ASP A 64 -10.29 -7.04 -15.06
C ASP A 64 -10.01 -7.17 -13.54
N VAL A 65 -8.94 -7.89 -13.18
CA VAL A 65 -8.55 -8.14 -11.79
C VAL A 65 -7.53 -7.09 -11.35
N ARG A 66 -7.82 -6.38 -10.26
CA ARG A 66 -6.86 -5.49 -9.59
C ARG A 66 -5.70 -6.34 -9.08
N PRO A 67 -4.49 -6.28 -9.69
CA PRO A 67 -3.43 -7.23 -9.36
C PRO A 67 -2.81 -6.94 -7.98
N TRP A 68 -2.99 -5.72 -7.46
CA TRP A 68 -2.39 -5.28 -6.21
C TRP A 68 -3.41 -5.12 -5.11
N ILE A 69 -3.12 -5.68 -3.94
CA ILE A 69 -3.89 -5.46 -2.70
C ILE A 69 -2.96 -4.86 -1.65
N ALA A 70 -3.32 -3.70 -1.11
CA ALA A 70 -2.68 -3.14 0.07
C ALA A 70 -3.49 -3.48 1.32
N LYS A 71 -2.87 -4.17 2.29
CA LYS A 71 -3.45 -4.41 3.63
C LYS A 71 -2.67 -3.62 4.66
N TYR A 72 -3.32 -3.15 5.71
CA TYR A 72 -2.65 -2.40 6.78
C TYR A 72 -3.12 -2.86 8.15
N LYS A 73 -2.23 -2.72 9.14
CA LYS A 73 -2.55 -2.90 10.56
C LYS A 73 -1.85 -1.85 11.40
N LEU A 74 -2.46 -1.52 12.54
CA LEU A 74 -1.88 -0.68 13.58
C LEU A 74 -1.33 -1.59 14.69
N GLU A 75 -0.08 -1.39 15.06
CA GLU A 75 0.63 -2.13 16.10
C GLU A 75 1.05 -1.16 17.21
N GLU A 76 1.06 -1.64 18.46
CA GLU A 76 1.63 -0.94 19.61
C GLU A 76 1.14 0.50 19.80
N SER A 77 -0.18 0.70 19.67
CA SER A 77 -0.78 2.03 19.70
C SER A 77 -1.52 2.30 21.00
N ASN A 78 -1.55 3.57 21.40
CA ASN A 78 -2.42 4.11 22.44
C ASN A 78 -3.81 4.54 21.91
N ILE A 79 -4.07 4.41 20.61
CA ILE A 79 -5.37 4.70 20.02
C ILE A 79 -6.37 3.62 20.46
N ARG A 80 -7.54 4.06 20.94
CA ARG A 80 -8.62 3.15 21.35
C ARG A 80 -9.08 2.28 20.18
N LYS A 81 -9.36 1.00 20.47
CA LYS A 81 -9.94 0.07 19.51
C LYS A 81 -11.23 0.65 18.91
N ASP A 82 -11.47 0.35 17.64
CA ASP A 82 -12.63 0.76 16.84
C ASP A 82 -12.74 2.28 16.56
N VAL A 83 -11.73 3.07 16.93
CA VAL A 83 -11.61 4.47 16.53
C VAL A 83 -10.89 4.57 15.19
N ARG A 84 -11.51 5.28 14.23
CA ARG A 84 -10.86 5.61 12.97
C ARG A 84 -9.66 6.53 13.21
N TYR A 85 -8.47 6.09 12.79
CA TYR A 85 -7.22 6.82 13.00
C TYR A 85 -6.54 7.30 11.71
N CYS A 86 -7.01 6.86 10.55
CA CYS A 86 -6.44 7.25 9.27
C CYS A 86 -7.46 7.22 8.13
N LYS A 87 -7.05 7.84 7.03
CA LYS A 87 -7.58 7.61 5.69
C LYS A 87 -6.43 7.06 4.85
N ILE A 88 -6.61 5.85 4.33
CA ILE A 88 -5.66 5.20 3.43
C ILE A 88 -6.30 5.02 2.06
N LYS A 89 -5.54 5.30 1.00
CA LYS A 89 -5.94 5.05 -0.38
C LYS A 89 -4.82 4.31 -1.08
N ALA A 90 -5.14 3.21 -1.75
CA ALA A 90 -4.20 2.51 -2.61
C ALA A 90 -4.73 2.53 -4.05
N TYR A 91 -3.87 2.83 -5.02
CA TYR A 91 -4.23 2.86 -6.42
C TYR A 91 -3.03 2.49 -7.30
N VAL A 92 -3.32 1.89 -8.45
CA VAL A 92 -2.32 1.47 -9.42
C VAL A 92 -2.22 2.51 -10.52
N LYS A 93 -1.00 2.92 -10.86
CA LYS A 93 -0.71 3.75 -12.01
C LYS A 93 0.09 2.93 -13.02
N LEU A 94 -0.45 2.79 -14.23
CA LEU A 94 0.27 2.17 -15.34
C LEU A 94 1.23 3.20 -15.95
N CYS A 95 2.51 2.83 -16.01
CA CYS A 95 3.55 3.61 -16.64
C CYS A 95 3.94 2.93 -17.95
N THR A 96 3.65 3.58 -19.07
CA THR A 96 4.14 3.14 -20.38
C THR A 96 5.55 3.69 -20.57
N SER A 97 6.56 2.82 -20.66
CA SER A 97 7.84 3.22 -21.25
C SER A 97 7.63 3.35 -22.77
N LYS A 98 7.81 4.56 -23.30
CA LYS A 98 8.02 4.74 -24.74
C LYS A 98 9.41 4.17 -25.03
N ASN A 99 9.46 2.98 -25.64
CA ASN A 99 10.70 2.50 -26.24
C ASN A 99 11.11 3.55 -27.30
N HIS A 100 12.25 4.18 -27.11
CA HIS A 100 12.89 5.05 -28.09
C HIS A 100 13.96 4.27 -28.85
#